data_AF-A0A961YR50-F1
#
_entry.id   AF-A0A961YR50-F1
#
_cell.length_a   1.000
_cell.length_b   1.000
_cell.length_c   1.000
_cell.angle_alpha   90.00
_cell.angle_beta   90.00
_cell.angle_gamma   90.00
#
_symmetry.space_group_name_H-M   'P 1'
#
loop_
_entity.id
_entity.type
_entity.pdbx_description
1 polymer ?
#
loop_
_entity_poly.entity_id
_entity_poly.type
_entity_poly.pdbx_seq_one_letter_code
_entity_poly.pdbx_strand_id
1 'polypeptide(L)' 'MDRGLLAAVRRFPLKGQEIMRLALSDMSFRSLCEDLADAEHARDTWAASSSSVRAARLGEYQTLVNELADEIEMLLAS' A
#
# COMPACT_ATOMS: atom_id res chain seq x y z
N MET A 1 -10.48 -11.57 3.14
CA MET A 1 -10.42 -10.10 3.16
C MET A 1 -9.55 -9.68 2.00
N ASP A 2 -9.94 -8.61 1.30
CA ASP A 2 -9.23 -8.09 0.14
C ASP A 2 -7.76 -7.76 0.49
N ARG A 3 -6.82 -8.09 -0.40
CA ARG A 3 -5.37 -7.91 -0.16
C ARG A 3 -4.98 -6.45 0.05
N GLY A 4 -5.66 -5.54 -0.66
CA GLY A 4 -5.43 -4.10 -0.56
C GLY A 4 -5.89 -3.59 0.79
N LEU A 5 -7.10 -3.98 1.22
CA LEU A 5 -7.60 -3.60 2.55
C LEU A 5 -6.72 -4.12 3.68
N LEU A 6 -6.22 -5.35 3.57
CA LEU A 6 -5.28 -5.87 4.56
C LEU A 6 -3.98 -5.06 4.60
N ALA A 7 -3.45 -4.61 3.45
CA ALA A 7 -2.27 -3.75 3.41
C ALA A 7 -2.51 -2.40 4.06
N ALA A 8 -3.60 -1.72 3.68
CA ALA A 8 -3.98 -0.44 4.29
C ALA A 8 -4.21 -0.56 5.81
N VAL A 9 -4.92 -1.61 6.27
CA VAL A 9 -5.16 -1.83 7.72
C VAL A 9 -3.85 -2.11 8.47
N ARG A 10 -2.91 -2.87 7.90
CA ARG A 10 -1.59 -3.08 8.51
C ARG A 10 -0.82 -1.78 8.64
N ARG A 11 -0.91 -0.89 7.64
CA ARG A 11 -0.22 0.40 7.61
C ARG A 11 -0.85 1.40 8.58
N PHE A 12 -2.18 1.39 8.71
CA PHE A 12 -2.96 2.31 9.54
C PHE A 12 -3.86 1.56 10.53
N PRO A 13 -3.29 0.86 11.53
CA PRO A 13 -4.05 -0.04 12.40
C PRO A 13 -5.16 0.66 13.20
N LEU A 14 -4.98 1.95 13.52
CA LEU A 14 -5.97 2.76 14.24
C LEU A 14 -7.14 3.23 13.35
N LYS A 15 -7.04 3.08 12.02
CA LYS A 15 -8.03 3.55 11.04
C LYS A 15 -8.77 2.40 10.34
N GLY A 16 -8.65 1.17 10.84
CA GLY A 16 -9.14 -0.01 10.11
C GLY A 16 -10.65 0.01 9.81
N GLN A 17 -11.48 0.52 10.71
CA GLN A 17 -12.92 0.66 10.45
C GLN A 17 -13.20 1.68 9.34
N GLU A 18 -12.46 2.80 9.32
CA GLU A 18 -12.64 3.85 8.33
C GLU A 18 -12.19 3.40 6.94
N ILE A 19 -11.06 2.69 6.87
CA ILE A 19 -10.57 2.05 5.64
C ILE A 19 -11.63 1.10 5.07
N MET A 20 -12.19 0.22 5.91
CA MET A 20 -13.23 -0.72 5.46
C MET A 20 -14.48 0.03 4.99
N ARG A 21 -14.90 1.09 5.69
CA ARG A 21 -16.07 1.90 5.32
C ARG A 21 -15.86 2.60 3.98
N LEU A 22 -14.75 3.31 3.82
CA LEU A 22 -14.46 4.10 2.63
C LEU A 22 -14.32 3.21 1.39
N ALA A 23 -13.60 2.09 1.50
CA ALA A 23 -13.41 1.17 0.38
C ALA A 23 -14.69 0.43 -0.08
N LEU A 24 -15.74 0.39 0.73
CA LEU A 24 -17.04 -0.13 0.30
C LEU A 24 -17.80 0.84 -0.60
N SER A 25 -17.56 2.15 -0.44
CA SER A 25 -18.26 3.22 -1.17
C SER A 25 -17.42 3.91 -2.24
N ASP A 26 -16.10 3.80 -2.16
CA ASP A 26 -15.15 4.48 -3.05
C ASP A 26 -14.23 3.45 -3.74
N MET A 27 -14.51 3.22 -5.03
CA MET A 27 -13.72 2.31 -5.86
C MET A 27 -12.30 2.82 -6.12
N SER A 28 -12.10 4.14 -6.19
CA SER A 28 -10.78 4.73 -6.40
C SER A 28 -9.91 4.52 -5.16
N PHE A 29 -10.47 4.74 -3.97
CA PHE A 29 -9.79 4.42 -2.72
C PHE A 29 -9.45 2.93 -2.59
N ARG A 30 -10.37 2.06 -3.03
CA ARG A 30 -10.10 0.61 -3.06
C ARG A 30 -8.94 0.26 -3.98
N SER A 31 -8.91 0.81 -5.21
CA SER A 31 -7.81 0.62 -6.15
C SER A 31 -6.47 1.07 -5.53
N LEU A 32 -6.47 2.22 -4.84
CA LEU A 32 -5.28 2.74 -4.17
C LEU A 32 -4.76 1.79 -3.08
N CYS A 33 -5.66 1.14 -2.34
CA CYS A 33 -5.28 0.11 -1.38
C CYS A 33 -4.67 -1.13 -2.07
N GLU A 34 -5.20 -1.52 -3.23
CA GLU A 34 -4.67 -2.63 -4.04
C GLU A 34 -3.26 -2.29 -4.57
N ASP A 35 -3.06 -1.07 -5.07
CA ASP A 35 -1.76 -0.57 -5.53
C ASP A 35 -0.71 -0.58 -4.41
N LEU A 36 -1.10 -0.18 -3.18
CA LEU A 36 -0.23 -0.28 -2.00
C LEU A 36 0.19 -1.74 -1.77
N ALA A 37 -0.74 -2.68 -1.83
CA ALA A 37 -0.44 -4.10 -1.63
C ALA A 37 0.45 -4.67 -2.76
N ASP A 38 0.30 -4.21 -3.99
CA ASP A 38 1.17 -4.57 -5.11
C ASP A 38 2.59 -4.02 -4.94
N ALA A 39 2.73 -2.75 -4.52
CA ALA A 39 4.02 -2.13 -4.27
C ALA A 39 4.76 -2.78 -3.09
N GLU A 40 4.07 -3.08 -1.98
CA GLU A 40 4.64 -3.85 -0.85
C GLU A 40 5.14 -5.22 -1.30
N HIS A 41 4.32 -5.95 -2.07
CA HIS A 41 4.67 -7.28 -2.56
C HIS A 41 5.88 -7.26 -3.50
N ALA A 42 5.93 -6.29 -4.43
CA ALA A 42 7.05 -6.13 -5.33
C ALA A 42 8.34 -5.78 -4.58
N ARG A 43 8.27 -4.87 -3.59
CA ARG A 43 9.39 -4.54 -2.71
C ARG A 43 9.94 -5.79 -2.01
N ASP A 44 9.06 -6.58 -1.40
CA ASP A 44 9.45 -7.77 -0.65
C ASP A 44 10.04 -8.85 -1.57
N THR A 45 9.52 -8.97 -2.79
CA THR A 45 10.09 -9.82 -3.84
C THR A 45 11.51 -9.38 -4.22
N TRP A 46 11.74 -8.09 -4.40
CA TRP A 46 13.09 -7.56 -4.65
C TRP A 46 14.01 -7.71 -3.44
N ALA A 47 13.48 -7.63 -2.21
CA ALA A 47 14.26 -7.85 -0.99
C ALA A 47 14.87 -9.26 -0.93
N ALA A 48 14.16 -10.25 -1.45
CA ALA A 48 14.64 -11.64 -1.54
C ALA A 48 15.53 -11.91 -2.78
N SER A 49 15.67 -10.95 -3.70
CA SER A 49 16.41 -11.15 -4.95
C SER A 49 17.93 -11.14 -4.75
N SER A 50 18.65 -11.93 -5.54
CA SER A 50 20.11 -11.88 -5.68
C SER A 50 20.56 -11.00 -6.86
N SER A 51 19.63 -10.29 -7.51
CA SER A 51 19.94 -9.44 -8.66
C SER A 51 20.80 -8.24 -8.27
N SER A 52 21.72 -7.84 -9.16
CA SER A 52 22.56 -6.67 -9.00
C SER A 52 21.78 -5.36 -8.91
N VAL A 53 20.56 -5.31 -9.49
CA VAL A 53 19.67 -4.13 -9.42
C VAL A 53 18.77 -4.11 -8.18
N ARG A 54 18.90 -5.07 -7.25
CA ARG A 54 18.06 -5.18 -6.06
C ARG A 54 17.98 -3.87 -5.27
N ALA A 55 19.12 -3.24 -5.00
CA ALA A 55 19.16 -2.03 -4.18
C ALA A 55 18.37 -0.87 -4.83
N ALA A 56 18.51 -0.70 -6.15
CA ALA A 56 17.77 0.32 -6.89
C ALA A 56 16.26 0.04 -6.85
N ARG A 57 15.84 -1.20 -7.12
CA ARG A 57 14.42 -1.60 -7.07
C ARG A 57 13.82 -1.45 -5.67
N LEU A 58 14.57 -1.81 -4.62
CA LEU A 58 14.12 -1.58 -3.25
C LEU A 58 13.88 -0.11 -2.96
N GLY A 59 14.77 0.79 -3.39
CA GLY A 59 14.58 2.23 -3.25
C GLY A 59 13.33 2.72 -3.98
N GLU A 60 13.15 2.34 -5.24
CA GLU A 60 11.98 2.70 -6.05
C GLU A 60 10.67 2.27 -5.40
N TYR A 61 10.54 0.99 -5.04
CA TYR A 61 9.31 0.49 -4.42
C TYR A 61 9.10 1.01 -2.99
N GLN A 62 10.16 1.34 -2.26
CA GLN A 62 10.01 1.95 -0.95
C GLN A 62 9.48 3.38 -1.04
N THR A 63 9.94 4.17 -2.02
CA THR A 63 9.37 5.48 -2.32
C THR A 63 7.90 5.35 -2.71
N LEU A 64 7.57 4.45 -3.64
CA LEU A 64 6.19 4.23 -4.09
C LEU A 64 5.25 3.81 -2.93
N VAL A 65 5.69 2.90 -2.05
CA VAL A 65 4.91 2.51 -0.86
C VAL A 65 4.65 3.70 0.06
N ASN A 66 5.60 4.62 0.21
CA ASN A 66 5.40 5.81 1.03
C ASN A 66 4.44 6.79 0.36
N GLU A 67 4.59 7.06 -0.94
CA GLU A 67 3.68 7.94 -1.70
C GLU A 67 2.23 7.43 -1.64
N LEU A 68 2.02 6.14 -1.88
CA LEU A 68 0.68 5.52 -1.79
C LEU A 68 0.11 5.57 -0.36
N ALA A 69 0.97 5.40 0.65
CA ALA A 69 0.53 5.52 2.04
C ALA A 69 0.12 6.96 2.38
N ASP A 70 0.87 7.96 1.92
CA ASP A 70 0.55 9.37 2.13
C ASP A 70 -0.78 9.74 1.44
N GLU A 71 -1.03 9.24 0.22
CA GLU A 71 -2.31 9.43 -0.48
C GLU A 71 -3.49 8.80 0.28
N ILE A 72 -3.32 7.58 0.79
CA ILE A 72 -4.34 6.92 1.63
C ILE A 72 -4.59 7.73 2.90
N GLU A 73 -3.55 8.22 3.57
CA GLU A 73 -3.70 9.01 4.79
C GLU A 73 -4.47 10.32 4.54
N MET A 74 -4.20 11.00 3.41
CA MET A 74 -4.94 12.20 3.01
C MET A 74 -6.43 11.92 2.82
N LEU A 75 -6.79 10.81 2.17
CA LEU A 75 -8.18 10.41 1.95
C LEU A 75 -8.88 9.94 3.23
N LEU A 76 -8.13 9.47 4.24
CA LEU A 76 -8.68 9.12 5.56
C LEU A 76 -8.84 10.34 6.49
N ALA A 77 -8.24 11.47 6.15
CA ALA A 77 -8.33 12.72 6.90
C ALA A 77 -9.42 13.68 6.38
N SER A 78 -9.98 13.41 5.21
CA SER A 78 -11.08 14.17 4.58
C SER A 78 -12.45 13.73 5.07
#